data_AF-A0AAV0DS93-F1
#
_entry.id   AF-A0AAV0DS93-F1
#
_cell.length_a   1.000
_cell.length_b   1.000
_cell.length_c   1.000
_cell.angle_alpha   90.00
_cell.angle_beta   90.00
_cell.angle_gamma   90.00
#
_symmetry.space_group_name_H-M   'P 1'
#
loop_
_entity.id
_entity.type
_entity.pdbx_description
1 polymer ?
#
loop_
_entity_poly.entity_id
_entity_poly.type
_entity_poly.pdbx_seq_one_letter_code
_entity_poly.pdbx_strand_id
1 'polypeptide(L)'
;MLKVLKPLVHLLVPLCVHLIADAMTKSVLVDVTTSALCHGKSSCSQAIYINGLQQTVDGIFKMVVVPILGQLADDYGRKPILLLTVSTTIFPYILLAISQSRGFVYAFYVVHTLSNIISRHGNIFCISYAYAADVTDQRKKAIVFSWMTGFFSASDILGNVLARFLPEKYIFEVAIGLSIFTPVYMVLYLVETVKPINGVNQCPPNVNKAKKFLWERYDSMKRAIMIVIHSPILKCITLISFFFKLGMSSIDAVLLYYLKAVFGFKKNQLSEVLMVVGVGSVVSQMVVLPLIYPFVGEKLMFCIALLSSIAYALLYGLAWAPWVAYLSASLGVIFVLFTPASYAMISQAISSTDQGKVLALVDGVKAIAIFLSPIGMSPLTAWFLSENAPFNCKGFSFICASLCLVVALCYACALPKQVPLEKASEDEIERIEAPVLSSQ
;
A
#
# COMPACT_ATOMS: atom_id res chain seq x y z
N MET A 1 -10.56 -7.02 -28.93
CA MET A 1 -10.07 -6.08 -27.90
C MET A 1 -11.21 -5.44 -27.12
N LEU A 2 -12.24 -4.87 -27.78
CA LEU A 2 -13.39 -4.22 -27.12
C LEU A 2 -14.19 -5.12 -26.14
N LYS A 3 -14.38 -6.41 -26.43
CA LYS A 3 -15.14 -7.33 -25.55
C LYS A 3 -14.48 -7.59 -24.19
N VAL A 4 -13.16 -7.53 -24.12
CA VAL A 4 -12.37 -7.68 -22.87
C VAL A 4 -12.25 -6.36 -22.12
N LEU A 5 -12.20 -5.24 -22.86
CA LEU A 5 -12.06 -3.91 -22.27
C LEU A 5 -13.33 -3.46 -21.52
N LYS A 6 -14.51 -3.85 -22.00
CA LYS A 6 -15.79 -3.43 -21.41
C LYS A 6 -15.96 -3.83 -19.92
N PRO A 7 -15.80 -5.11 -19.51
CA PRO A 7 -15.90 -5.48 -18.09
C PRO A 7 -14.80 -4.83 -17.23
N LEU A 8 -13.59 -4.67 -17.78
CA LEU A 8 -12.50 -3.99 -17.10
C LEU A 8 -12.80 -2.51 -16.84
N VAL A 9 -13.39 -1.80 -17.81
CA VAL A 9 -13.84 -0.41 -17.65
C VAL A 9 -14.93 -0.31 -16.57
N HIS A 10 -15.88 -1.24 -16.56
CA HIS A 10 -16.93 -1.27 -15.55
C HIS A 10 -16.42 -1.61 -14.14
N LEU A 11 -15.25 -2.26 -14.01
CA LEU A 11 -14.54 -2.40 -12.75
C LEU A 11 -13.77 -1.12 -12.39
N LEU A 12 -13.04 -0.56 -13.34
CA LEU A 12 -12.07 0.50 -13.12
C LEU A 12 -12.74 1.84 -12.77
N VAL A 13 -13.79 2.23 -13.51
CA VAL A 13 -14.51 3.50 -13.29
C VAL A 13 -14.97 3.67 -11.84
N PRO A 14 -15.75 2.74 -11.25
CA PRO A 14 -16.21 2.88 -9.88
C PRO A 14 -15.03 2.86 -8.89
N LEU A 15 -14.02 2.01 -9.09
CA LEU A 15 -12.85 1.99 -8.21
C LEU A 15 -12.07 3.30 -8.23
N CYS A 16 -11.91 3.92 -9.39
CA CYS A 16 -11.29 5.24 -9.51
C CYS A 16 -12.08 6.28 -8.73
N VAL A 17 -13.42 6.28 -8.86
CA VAL A 17 -14.30 7.17 -8.09
C VAL A 17 -14.17 6.96 -6.59
N HIS A 18 -14.09 5.71 -6.13
CA HIS A 18 -13.86 5.37 -4.74
C HIS A 18 -12.51 5.90 -4.22
N LEU A 19 -11.43 5.74 -5.00
CA LEU A 19 -10.11 6.25 -4.64
C LEU A 19 -10.05 7.78 -4.62
N ILE A 20 -10.78 8.46 -5.51
CA ILE A 20 -10.92 9.92 -5.48
C ILE A 20 -11.55 10.36 -4.16
N ALA A 21 -12.62 9.69 -3.71
CA ALA A 21 -13.29 10.00 -2.45
C ALA A 21 -12.35 9.79 -1.25
N ASP A 22 -11.63 8.65 -1.21
CA ASP A 22 -10.66 8.34 -0.15
C ASP A 22 -9.55 9.39 -0.08
N ALA A 23 -8.89 9.67 -1.21
CA ALA A 23 -7.80 10.63 -1.30
C ALA A 23 -8.23 12.05 -0.88
N MET A 24 -9.43 12.47 -1.31
CA MET A 24 -9.96 13.79 -1.00
C MET A 24 -10.14 14.01 0.52
N THR A 25 -10.57 12.98 1.24
CA THR A 25 -10.86 13.09 2.68
C THR A 25 -9.60 13.12 3.56
N LYS A 26 -8.46 12.56 3.12
CA LYS A 26 -7.22 12.46 3.92
C LYS A 26 -6.73 13.79 4.46
N SER A 27 -6.68 14.83 3.62
CA SER A 27 -6.20 16.16 4.00
C SER A 27 -7.15 16.89 4.97
N VAL A 28 -8.46 16.79 4.74
CA VAL A 28 -9.49 17.40 5.61
C VAL A 28 -9.59 16.70 6.95
N LEU A 29 -9.39 15.38 6.98
CA LEU A 29 -9.52 14.58 8.19
C LEU A 29 -8.57 15.06 9.29
N VAL A 30 -7.37 15.51 8.93
CA VAL A 30 -6.40 16.10 9.86
C VAL A 30 -6.97 17.37 10.50
N ASP A 31 -7.62 18.23 9.72
CA ASP A 31 -8.22 19.47 10.22
C ASP A 31 -9.44 19.23 11.11
N VAL A 32 -10.31 18.30 10.73
CA VAL A 32 -11.50 17.91 11.51
C VAL A 32 -11.10 17.26 12.83
N THR A 33 -10.19 16.29 12.79
CA THR A 33 -9.79 15.53 13.98
C THR A 33 -9.06 16.41 14.99
N THR A 34 -8.15 17.28 14.53
CA THR A 34 -7.44 18.20 15.42
C THR A 34 -8.38 19.26 16.01
N SER A 35 -9.29 19.83 15.20
CA SER A 35 -10.27 20.81 15.68
C SER A 35 -11.23 20.22 16.72
N ALA A 36 -11.69 18.97 16.52
CA ALA A 36 -12.63 18.32 17.42
C ALA A 36 -12.01 17.78 18.72
N LEU A 37 -10.76 17.30 18.66
CA LEU A 37 -10.08 16.67 19.81
C LEU A 37 -9.28 17.67 20.65
N CYS A 38 -8.80 18.75 20.05
CA CYS A 38 -7.89 19.71 20.68
C CYS A 38 -8.35 21.14 20.39
N HIS A 39 -9.43 21.57 21.05
CA HIS A 39 -9.99 22.93 20.94
C HIS A 39 -8.90 24.01 21.10
N GLY A 40 -8.40 24.56 19.98
CA GLY A 40 -7.50 25.71 19.95
C GLY A 40 -6.00 25.45 20.20
N LYS A 41 -5.53 24.19 20.30
CA LYS A 41 -4.08 23.89 20.41
C LYS A 41 -3.50 23.38 19.09
N SER A 42 -2.33 23.89 18.72
CA SER A 42 -1.62 23.51 17.48
C SER A 42 -1.05 22.10 17.52
N SER A 43 -0.71 21.56 18.69
CA SER A 43 -0.29 20.17 18.87
C SER A 43 -1.41 19.34 19.50
N CYS A 44 -1.82 18.28 18.79
CA CYS A 44 -2.85 17.35 19.25
C CYS A 44 -2.26 15.94 19.35
N SER A 45 -1.61 15.64 20.48
CA SER A 45 -1.07 14.31 20.77
C SER A 45 -2.15 13.23 20.63
N GLN A 46 -3.36 13.51 21.12
CA GLN A 46 -4.47 12.57 21.06
C GLN A 46 -4.84 12.15 19.64
N ALA A 47 -4.90 13.08 18.68
CA ALA A 47 -5.22 12.73 17.28
C ALA A 47 -4.12 11.85 16.66
N ILE A 48 -2.85 12.14 16.95
CA ILE A 48 -1.70 11.36 16.49
C ILE A 48 -1.77 9.93 17.05
N TYR A 49 -2.06 9.77 18.35
CA TYR A 49 -2.20 8.45 18.97
C TYR A 49 -3.34 7.63 18.37
N ILE A 50 -4.51 8.23 18.17
CA ILE A 50 -5.67 7.51 17.64
C ILE A 50 -5.43 7.10 16.19
N ASN A 51 -4.87 7.98 15.37
CA ASN A 51 -4.50 7.66 13.99
C ASN A 51 -3.45 6.54 13.94
N GLY A 52 -2.45 6.60 14.84
CA GLY A 52 -1.45 5.55 14.97
C GLY A 52 -2.05 4.21 15.38
N LEU A 53 -2.94 4.20 16.38
CA LEU A 53 -3.64 3.01 16.82
C LEU A 53 -4.47 2.39 15.69
N GLN A 54 -5.19 3.20 14.91
CA GLN A 54 -5.92 2.73 13.74
C GLN A 54 -4.99 2.04 12.75
N GLN A 55 -3.84 2.64 12.40
CA GLN A 55 -2.89 2.05 11.46
C GLN A 55 -2.22 0.78 12.00
N THR A 56 -2.00 0.69 13.31
CA THR A 56 -1.52 -0.52 13.98
C THR A 56 -2.56 -1.63 13.87
N VAL A 57 -3.82 -1.36 14.20
CA VAL A 57 -4.93 -2.31 14.06
C VAL A 57 -5.04 -2.74 12.60
N ASP A 58 -4.95 -1.79 11.67
CA ASP A 58 -4.88 -2.10 10.25
C ASP A 58 -3.72 -3.09 10.02
N GLY A 59 -2.46 -2.79 10.34
CA GLY A 59 -1.33 -3.70 10.12
C GLY A 59 -1.58 -5.16 10.54
N ILE A 60 -2.12 -5.39 11.75
CA ILE A 60 -2.43 -6.74 12.29
C ILE A 60 -3.40 -7.49 11.36
N PHE A 61 -4.53 -6.86 11.05
CA PHE A 61 -5.57 -7.51 10.28
C PHE A 61 -5.17 -7.72 8.81
N LYS A 62 -4.10 -7.08 8.29
CA LYS A 62 -3.65 -7.25 6.88
C LYS A 62 -3.21 -8.66 6.57
N MET A 63 -2.44 -9.24 7.48
CA MET A 63 -1.82 -10.52 7.25
C MET A 63 -2.86 -11.65 7.27
N VAL A 64 -3.92 -11.49 8.08
CA VAL A 64 -4.93 -12.53 8.32
C VAL A 64 -6.13 -12.38 7.39
N VAL A 65 -6.66 -11.17 7.22
CA VAL A 65 -7.96 -10.96 6.55
C VAL A 65 -7.85 -10.93 5.02
N VAL A 66 -6.75 -10.41 4.45
CA VAL A 66 -6.58 -10.35 2.98
C VAL A 66 -6.65 -11.75 2.34
N PRO A 67 -5.93 -12.78 2.85
CA PRO A 67 -6.06 -14.13 2.31
C PRO A 67 -7.46 -14.74 2.47
N ILE A 68 -8.11 -14.51 3.61
CA ILE A 68 -9.44 -15.08 3.91
C ILE A 68 -10.49 -14.49 2.97
N LEU A 69 -10.50 -13.17 2.78
CA LEU A 69 -11.46 -12.51 1.90
C LEU A 69 -11.16 -12.77 0.42
N GLY A 70 -9.90 -12.96 0.04
CA GLY A 70 -9.55 -13.41 -1.31
C GLY A 70 -10.19 -14.76 -1.63
N GLN A 71 -10.09 -15.73 -0.71
CA GLN A 71 -10.76 -17.02 -0.85
C GLN A 71 -12.28 -16.89 -0.85
N LEU A 72 -12.84 -16.06 0.05
CA LEU A 72 -14.27 -15.82 0.09
C LEU A 72 -14.78 -15.23 -1.24
N ALA A 73 -13.99 -14.37 -1.88
CA ALA A 73 -14.29 -13.83 -3.20
C ALA A 73 -14.17 -14.89 -4.31
N ASP A 74 -13.28 -15.86 -4.17
CA ASP A 74 -13.17 -16.98 -5.10
C ASP A 74 -14.33 -18.00 -4.91
N ASP A 75 -14.85 -18.17 -3.69
CA ASP A 75 -15.93 -19.13 -3.37
C ASP A 75 -17.34 -18.56 -3.59
N TYR A 76 -17.60 -17.32 -3.12
CA TYR A 76 -18.92 -16.67 -3.17
C TYR A 76 -19.08 -15.71 -4.36
N GLY A 77 -18.00 -15.47 -5.09
CA GLY A 77 -17.94 -14.57 -6.23
C GLY A 77 -17.26 -13.24 -5.93
N ARG A 78 -16.64 -12.67 -6.96
CA ARG A 78 -15.81 -11.46 -6.81
C ARG A 78 -16.65 -10.20 -6.68
N LYS A 79 -17.78 -10.10 -7.39
CA LYS A 79 -18.69 -8.94 -7.34
C LYS A 79 -19.32 -8.73 -5.95
N PRO A 80 -19.92 -9.72 -5.27
CA PRO A 80 -20.56 -9.50 -3.97
C PRO A 80 -19.56 -9.12 -2.88
N ILE A 81 -18.37 -9.72 -2.86
CA ILE A 81 -17.33 -9.36 -1.88
C ILE A 81 -16.76 -7.97 -2.18
N LEU A 82 -16.56 -7.62 -3.46
CA LEU A 82 -16.15 -6.26 -3.83
C LEU A 82 -17.20 -5.21 -3.46
N LEU A 83 -18.49 -5.51 -3.67
CA LEU A 83 -19.59 -4.62 -3.27
C LEU A 83 -19.65 -4.44 -1.75
N LEU A 84 -19.49 -5.52 -0.98
CA LEU A 84 -19.47 -5.48 0.47
C LEU A 84 -18.33 -4.56 0.96
N THR A 85 -17.12 -4.79 0.44
CA THR A 85 -15.93 -4.02 0.84
C THR A 85 -16.04 -2.55 0.50
N VAL A 86 -16.51 -2.19 -0.69
CA VAL A 86 -16.68 -0.78 -1.04
C VAL A 86 -17.78 -0.14 -0.20
N SER A 87 -18.90 -0.82 0.02
CA SER A 87 -20.06 -0.25 0.72
C SER A 87 -19.76 0.12 2.17
N THR A 88 -18.91 -0.66 2.86
CA THR A 88 -18.55 -0.36 4.25
C THR A 88 -17.77 0.95 4.40
N THR A 89 -17.11 1.44 3.35
CA THR A 89 -16.37 2.73 3.39
C THR A 89 -17.27 3.97 3.44
N ILE A 90 -18.57 3.83 3.20
CA ILE A 90 -19.53 4.93 3.21
C ILE A 90 -19.84 5.38 4.64
N PHE A 91 -20.00 4.44 5.58
CA PHE A 91 -20.46 4.72 6.94
C PHE A 91 -19.57 5.70 7.73
N PRO A 92 -18.22 5.59 7.68
CA PRO A 92 -17.36 6.57 8.34
C PRO A 92 -17.61 8.00 7.86
N TYR A 93 -17.73 8.22 6.55
CA TYR A 93 -17.93 9.57 6.02
C TYR A 93 -19.29 10.17 6.40
N ILE A 94 -20.34 9.34 6.48
CA ILE A 94 -21.66 9.75 6.98
C ILE A 94 -21.56 10.31 8.40
N LEU A 95 -20.80 9.66 9.29
CA LEU A 95 -20.65 10.14 10.67
C LEU A 95 -20.04 11.54 10.73
N LEU A 96 -18.98 11.80 9.95
CA LEU A 96 -18.33 13.11 9.91
C LEU A 96 -19.15 14.18 9.18
N ALA A 97 -20.06 13.78 8.28
CA ALA A 97 -21.00 14.71 7.66
C ALA A 97 -22.12 15.14 8.61
N ILE A 98 -22.57 14.27 9.52
CA ILE A 98 -23.62 14.60 10.50
C ILE A 98 -23.11 15.59 11.54
N SER A 99 -21.96 15.30 12.16
CA SER A 99 -21.39 16.14 13.19
C SER A 99 -19.89 15.93 13.30
N GLN A 100 -19.15 17.02 13.51
CA GLN A 100 -17.70 17.00 13.75
C GLN A 100 -17.38 17.20 15.23
N SER A 101 -18.30 16.83 16.12
CA SER A 101 -18.07 16.86 17.56
C SER A 101 -17.13 15.74 18.01
N ARG A 102 -16.53 15.90 19.19
CA ARG A 102 -15.58 14.93 19.77
C ARG A 102 -16.13 13.49 19.80
N GLY A 103 -17.39 13.31 20.18
CA GLY A 103 -18.04 11.99 20.21
C GLY A 103 -18.16 11.35 18.83
N PHE A 104 -18.52 12.13 17.81
CA PHE A 104 -18.64 11.65 16.43
C PHE A 104 -17.27 11.34 15.81
N VAL A 105 -16.21 12.07 16.17
CA VAL A 105 -14.85 11.74 15.73
C VAL A 105 -14.37 10.41 16.32
N TYR A 106 -14.67 10.10 17.58
CA TYR A 106 -14.37 8.77 18.13
C TYR A 106 -15.21 7.68 17.45
N ALA A 107 -16.51 7.92 17.22
CA ALA A 107 -17.36 7.00 16.49
C ALA A 107 -16.84 6.78 15.06
N PHE A 108 -16.38 7.84 14.39
CA PHE A 108 -15.69 7.76 13.09
C PHE A 108 -14.50 6.82 13.19
N TYR A 109 -13.58 7.00 14.13
CA TYR A 109 -12.41 6.12 14.24
C TYR A 109 -12.79 4.65 14.47
N VAL A 110 -13.79 4.37 15.31
CA VAL A 110 -14.27 3.00 15.56
C VAL A 110 -14.87 2.40 14.29
N VAL A 111 -15.81 3.10 13.65
CA VAL A 111 -16.49 2.63 12.44
C VAL A 111 -15.54 2.57 11.25
N HIS A 112 -14.61 3.52 11.13
CA HIS A 112 -13.57 3.54 10.11
C HIS A 112 -12.58 2.40 10.30
N THR A 113 -12.17 2.09 11.53
CA THR A 113 -11.34 0.92 11.81
C THR A 113 -12.08 -0.37 11.45
N LEU A 114 -13.34 -0.52 11.87
CA LEU A 114 -14.14 -1.69 11.51
C LEU A 114 -14.35 -1.81 10.00
N SER A 115 -14.58 -0.68 9.34
CA SER A 115 -14.68 -0.59 7.88
C SER A 115 -13.35 -0.99 7.25
N ASN A 116 -12.20 -0.51 7.72
CA ASN A 116 -10.89 -0.90 7.20
C ASN A 116 -10.53 -2.37 7.46
N ILE A 117 -11.07 -2.98 8.51
CA ILE A 117 -10.95 -4.43 8.73
C ILE A 117 -11.69 -5.18 7.62
N ILE A 118 -12.89 -4.74 7.24
CA ILE A 118 -13.75 -5.37 6.23
C ILE A 118 -13.35 -4.97 4.79
N SER A 119 -13.40 -3.67 4.48
CA SER A 119 -13.05 -2.99 3.22
C SER A 119 -11.60 -3.04 2.81
N ARG A 120 -10.75 -3.47 3.74
CA ARG A 120 -9.30 -3.32 3.73
C ARG A 120 -8.72 -2.92 2.38
N HIS A 121 -8.12 -1.74 2.26
CA HIS A 121 -7.51 -1.23 1.01
C HIS A 121 -6.82 -2.32 0.15
N GLY A 122 -6.08 -3.23 0.78
CA GLY A 122 -5.45 -4.38 0.11
C GLY A 122 -6.40 -5.42 -0.51
N ASN A 123 -7.58 -5.65 0.04
CA ASN A 123 -8.60 -6.56 -0.48
C ASN A 123 -9.34 -5.99 -1.69
N ILE A 124 -9.67 -4.69 -1.68
CA ILE A 124 -10.22 -4.01 -2.88
C ILE A 124 -9.23 -4.18 -4.03
N PHE A 125 -7.94 -3.85 -3.83
CA PHE A 125 -6.93 -4.05 -4.87
C PHE A 125 -6.74 -5.53 -5.24
N CYS A 126 -6.65 -6.44 -4.25
CA CYS A 126 -6.45 -7.87 -4.50
C CYS A 126 -7.58 -8.50 -5.32
N ILE A 127 -8.84 -8.28 -4.92
CA ILE A 127 -10.03 -8.77 -5.64
C ILE A 127 -10.10 -8.12 -7.01
N SER A 128 -9.75 -6.83 -7.13
CA SER A 128 -9.75 -6.12 -8.42
C SER A 128 -8.70 -6.68 -9.38
N TYR A 129 -7.47 -6.92 -8.91
CA TYR A 129 -6.42 -7.55 -9.73
C TYR A 129 -6.80 -8.97 -10.13
N ALA A 130 -7.41 -9.74 -9.24
CA ALA A 130 -7.85 -11.09 -9.55
C ALA A 130 -9.05 -11.10 -10.52
N TYR A 131 -10.00 -10.16 -10.39
CA TYR A 131 -11.06 -9.95 -11.38
C TYR A 131 -10.48 -9.59 -12.75
N ALA A 132 -9.52 -8.65 -12.78
CA ALA A 132 -8.85 -8.26 -14.02
C ALA A 132 -8.07 -9.44 -14.64
N ALA A 133 -7.49 -10.32 -13.81
CA ALA A 133 -6.81 -11.53 -14.25
C ALA A 133 -7.77 -12.55 -14.88
N ASP A 134 -9.02 -12.62 -14.41
CA ASP A 134 -10.03 -13.55 -14.93
C ASP A 134 -10.58 -13.12 -16.30
N VAL A 135 -10.72 -11.81 -16.54
CA VAL A 135 -11.26 -11.28 -17.80
C VAL A 135 -10.20 -11.07 -18.88
N THR A 136 -8.90 -11.14 -18.53
CA THR A 136 -7.80 -10.78 -19.42
C THR A 136 -6.97 -11.98 -19.87
N ASP A 137 -6.66 -12.03 -21.17
CA ASP A 137 -5.73 -13.02 -21.74
C ASP A 137 -4.34 -12.97 -21.07
N GLN A 138 -3.70 -14.13 -20.89
CA GLN A 138 -2.42 -14.25 -20.18
C GLN A 138 -1.31 -13.35 -20.74
N ARG A 139 -1.24 -13.15 -22.07
CA ARG A 139 -0.26 -12.26 -22.72
C ARG A 139 -0.48 -10.76 -22.44
N LYS A 140 -1.68 -10.36 -22.01
CA LYS A 140 -2.07 -8.96 -21.80
C LYS A 140 -2.23 -8.59 -20.32
N LYS A 141 -2.15 -9.56 -19.40
CA LYS A 141 -2.31 -9.33 -17.94
C LYS A 141 -1.35 -8.26 -17.41
N ALA A 142 -0.09 -8.30 -17.82
CA ALA A 142 0.92 -7.32 -17.39
C ALA A 142 0.54 -5.88 -17.81
N ILE A 143 0.08 -5.69 -19.05
CA ILE A 143 -0.34 -4.37 -19.57
C ILE A 143 -1.58 -3.89 -18.81
N VAL A 144 -2.56 -4.76 -18.59
CA VAL A 144 -3.79 -4.42 -17.86
C VAL A 144 -3.50 -4.05 -16.41
N PHE A 145 -2.65 -4.80 -15.70
CA PHE A 145 -2.28 -4.49 -14.33
C PHE A 145 -1.52 -3.16 -14.22
N SER A 146 -0.66 -2.86 -15.20
CA SER A 146 0.02 -1.57 -15.30
C SER A 146 -0.98 -0.42 -15.49
N TRP A 147 -1.94 -0.54 -16.42
CA TRP A 147 -2.98 0.47 -16.62
C TRP A 147 -3.83 0.68 -15.37
N MET A 148 -4.27 -0.39 -14.71
CA MET A 148 -5.02 -0.30 -13.45
C MET A 148 -4.26 0.49 -12.39
N THR A 149 -2.97 0.19 -12.21
CA THR A 149 -2.11 0.91 -11.25
C THR A 149 -2.03 2.40 -11.61
N GLY A 150 -1.82 2.73 -12.88
CA GLY A 150 -1.76 4.11 -13.37
C GLY A 150 -3.05 4.90 -13.13
N PHE A 151 -4.21 4.29 -13.40
CA PHE A 151 -5.51 4.91 -13.14
C PHE A 151 -5.80 5.09 -11.64
N PHE A 152 -5.38 4.15 -10.80
CA PHE A 152 -5.49 4.29 -9.35
C PHE A 152 -4.61 5.44 -8.83
N SER A 153 -3.39 5.59 -9.34
CA SER A 153 -2.53 6.73 -9.01
C SER A 153 -3.10 8.06 -9.51
N ALA A 154 -3.63 8.11 -10.73
CA ALA A 154 -4.29 9.30 -11.27
C ALA A 154 -5.52 9.71 -10.44
N SER A 155 -6.27 8.73 -9.94
CA SER A 155 -7.43 8.94 -9.07
C SER A 155 -7.03 9.55 -7.73
N ASP A 156 -5.93 9.09 -7.11
CA ASP A 156 -5.42 9.67 -5.86
C ASP A 156 -4.98 11.13 -6.06
N ILE A 157 -4.30 11.45 -7.18
CA ILE A 157 -3.97 12.85 -7.53
C ILE A 157 -5.24 13.68 -7.69
N LEU A 158 -6.22 13.20 -8.44
CA LEU A 158 -7.46 13.93 -8.70
C LEU A 158 -8.27 14.15 -7.41
N GLY A 159 -8.29 13.19 -6.49
CA GLY A 159 -8.88 13.36 -5.17
C GLY A 159 -8.19 14.43 -4.34
N ASN A 160 -6.86 14.49 -4.37
CA ASN A 160 -6.13 15.57 -3.69
C ASN A 160 -6.41 16.93 -4.35
N VAL A 161 -6.46 17.02 -5.68
CA VAL A 161 -6.88 18.25 -6.40
C VAL A 161 -8.26 18.71 -5.96
N LEU A 162 -9.24 17.80 -5.94
CA LEU A 162 -10.59 18.11 -5.48
C LEU A 162 -10.59 18.57 -4.02
N ALA A 163 -9.79 17.94 -3.15
CA ALA A 163 -9.66 18.41 -1.78
C ALA A 163 -9.22 19.86 -1.74
N ARG A 164 -8.20 20.26 -2.50
CA ARG A 164 -7.71 21.65 -2.50
C ARG A 164 -8.78 22.67 -2.88
N PHE A 165 -9.56 22.39 -3.93
CA PHE A 165 -10.50 23.37 -4.50
C PHE A 165 -11.89 23.34 -3.88
N LEU A 166 -12.35 22.20 -3.34
CA LEU A 166 -13.65 22.15 -2.66
C LEU A 166 -13.60 22.84 -1.30
N PRO A 167 -14.64 23.58 -0.88
CA PRO A 167 -14.76 24.06 0.50
C PRO A 167 -14.88 22.90 1.50
N GLU A 168 -14.30 23.05 2.69
CA GLU A 168 -14.31 22.02 3.75
C GLU A 168 -15.69 21.45 4.06
N LYS A 169 -16.72 22.30 4.06
CA LYS A 169 -18.11 21.91 4.35
C LYS A 169 -18.64 20.84 3.38
N TYR A 170 -18.32 20.94 2.10
CA TYR A 170 -18.90 20.07 1.07
C TYR A 170 -18.09 18.80 0.84
N ILE A 171 -16.91 18.65 1.42
CA ILE A 171 -16.02 17.52 1.10
C ILE A 171 -16.58 16.19 1.56
N PHE A 172 -17.11 16.10 2.78
CA PHE A 172 -17.72 14.85 3.24
C PHE A 172 -19.02 14.55 2.47
N GLU A 173 -19.82 15.56 2.13
CA GLU A 173 -21.04 15.38 1.32
C GLU A 173 -20.71 14.82 -0.08
N VAL A 174 -19.69 15.40 -0.74
CA VAL A 174 -19.22 14.93 -2.05
C VAL A 174 -18.58 13.55 -1.94
N ALA A 175 -17.77 13.30 -0.90
CA ALA A 175 -17.17 11.98 -0.66
C ALA A 175 -18.24 10.89 -0.46
N ILE A 176 -19.32 11.18 0.26
CA ILE A 176 -20.45 10.26 0.43
C ILE A 176 -21.13 9.99 -0.91
N GLY A 177 -21.39 11.03 -1.71
CA GLY A 177 -21.99 10.88 -3.04
C GLY A 177 -21.16 9.98 -3.97
N LEU A 178 -19.84 10.21 -4.02
CA LEU A 178 -18.91 9.39 -4.82
C LEU A 178 -18.80 7.95 -4.27
N SER A 179 -18.78 7.78 -2.94
CA SER A 179 -18.72 6.47 -2.30
C SER A 179 -20.02 5.67 -2.47
N ILE A 180 -21.19 6.32 -2.56
CA ILE A 180 -22.47 5.66 -2.87
C ILE A 180 -22.57 5.33 -4.37
N PHE A 181 -22.06 6.20 -5.25
CA PHE A 181 -22.02 5.95 -6.68
C PHE A 181 -21.29 4.65 -7.01
N THR A 182 -20.20 4.36 -6.30
CA THR A 182 -19.35 3.19 -6.54
C THR A 182 -20.10 1.85 -6.48
N PRO A 183 -20.73 1.45 -5.35
CA PRO A 183 -21.47 0.19 -5.28
C PRO A 183 -22.72 0.20 -6.16
N VAL A 184 -23.42 1.33 -6.32
CA VAL A 184 -24.58 1.43 -7.23
C VAL A 184 -24.16 1.13 -8.67
N TYR A 185 -23.08 1.75 -9.14
CA TYR A 185 -22.54 1.50 -10.46
C TYR A 185 -22.09 0.04 -10.63
N MET A 186 -21.40 -0.52 -9.63
CA MET A 186 -20.98 -1.93 -9.66
C MET A 186 -22.17 -2.89 -9.70
N VAL A 187 -23.25 -2.64 -8.95
CA VAL A 187 -24.47 -3.47 -9.00
C VAL A 187 -25.06 -3.48 -10.40
N LEU A 188 -25.16 -2.31 -11.04
CA LEU A 188 -25.81 -2.14 -12.35
C LEU A 188 -24.96 -2.66 -13.52
N TYR A 189 -23.64 -2.43 -13.51
CA TYR A 189 -22.80 -2.62 -14.70
C TYR A 189 -21.69 -3.66 -14.54
N LEU A 190 -21.25 -3.98 -13.31
CA LEU A 190 -20.19 -4.97 -13.11
C LEU A 190 -20.76 -6.37 -13.31
N VAL A 191 -20.14 -7.16 -14.18
CA VAL A 191 -20.52 -8.56 -14.43
C VAL A 191 -19.73 -9.44 -13.46
N GLU A 192 -20.38 -10.43 -12.86
CA GLU A 192 -19.69 -11.43 -12.03
C GLU A 192 -18.82 -12.36 -12.92
N THR A 193 -17.57 -12.58 -12.53
CA THR A 193 -16.64 -13.46 -13.27
C THR A 193 -16.67 -14.89 -12.74
N VAL A 194 -16.95 -15.05 -11.45
CA VAL A 194 -17.06 -16.35 -10.80
C VAL A 194 -18.50 -16.79 -10.86
N LYS A 195 -18.80 -17.75 -11.75
CA LYS A 195 -20.13 -18.38 -11.75
C LYS A 195 -20.31 -19.06 -10.39
N PRO A 196 -21.36 -18.75 -9.62
CA PRO A 196 -21.67 -19.55 -8.45
C PRO A 196 -21.82 -20.98 -8.93
N ILE A 197 -21.18 -21.93 -8.25
CA ILE A 197 -21.31 -23.34 -8.56
C ILE A 197 -22.82 -23.65 -8.45
N ASN A 198 -23.48 -23.81 -9.61
CA ASN A 198 -24.89 -24.18 -9.69
C ASN A 198 -25.04 -25.53 -9.01
N GLY A 199 -25.52 -25.49 -7.77
CA GLY A 199 -25.57 -26.66 -6.91
C GLY A 199 -25.55 -26.19 -5.47
N VAL A 200 -26.73 -25.84 -4.96
CA VAL A 200 -27.04 -25.89 -3.53
C VAL A 200 -26.93 -27.35 -3.09
N ASN A 201 -25.72 -27.88 -3.05
CA ASN A 201 -25.33 -28.91 -2.11
C ASN A 201 -24.51 -28.18 -1.08
N GLN A 202 -25.24 -27.72 -0.06
CA GLN A 202 -24.70 -27.36 1.23
C GLN A 202 -23.75 -28.47 1.68
N CYS A 203 -22.46 -28.29 1.45
CA CYS A 203 -21.58 -28.57 2.56
C CYS A 203 -21.61 -27.27 3.38
N PRO A 204 -21.88 -27.33 4.70
CA PRO A 204 -21.50 -26.21 5.57
C PRO A 204 -20.02 -25.89 5.33
N PRO A 205 -19.47 -24.77 5.86
CA PRO A 205 -18.02 -24.68 6.04
C PRO A 205 -17.60 -25.88 6.88
N ASN A 206 -17.29 -26.99 6.22
CA ASN A 206 -16.93 -28.22 6.88
C ASN A 206 -15.64 -27.85 7.56
N VAL A 207 -15.62 -27.92 8.89
CA VAL A 207 -14.46 -27.54 9.70
C VAL A 207 -13.21 -28.25 9.16
N ASN A 208 -13.39 -29.44 8.55
CA ASN A 208 -12.35 -30.19 7.87
C ASN A 208 -11.84 -29.57 6.56
N LYS A 209 -12.69 -28.93 5.73
CA LYS A 209 -12.24 -28.17 4.54
C LYS A 209 -11.49 -26.89 4.95
N ALA A 210 -12.02 -26.15 5.92
CA ALA A 210 -11.36 -24.96 6.45
C ALA A 210 -10.02 -25.30 7.12
N LYS A 211 -9.98 -26.37 7.94
CA LYS A 211 -8.74 -26.90 8.54
C LYS A 211 -7.74 -27.36 7.49
N LYS A 212 -8.17 -28.11 6.47
CA LYS A 212 -7.30 -28.58 5.38
C LYS A 212 -6.66 -27.41 4.63
N PHE A 213 -7.44 -26.39 4.31
CA PHE A 213 -6.94 -25.16 3.69
C PHE A 213 -5.95 -24.41 4.57
N LEU A 214 -6.27 -24.21 5.86
CA LEU A 214 -5.35 -23.60 6.82
C LEU A 214 -4.04 -24.38 6.91
N TRP A 215 -4.11 -25.72 6.84
CA TRP A 215 -2.95 -26.61 6.81
C TRP A 215 -2.12 -26.48 5.53
N GLU A 216 -2.76 -26.47 4.35
CA GLU A 216 -2.09 -26.27 3.06
C GLU A 216 -1.43 -24.90 2.97
N ARG A 217 -2.09 -23.86 3.50
CA ARG A 217 -1.54 -22.50 3.59
C ARG A 217 -0.37 -22.44 4.56
N TYR A 218 -0.49 -23.07 5.71
CA TYR A 218 0.60 -23.20 6.69
C TYR A 218 1.81 -23.89 6.06
N ASP A 219 1.61 -25.00 5.36
CA ASP A 219 2.69 -25.73 4.70
C ASP A 219 3.31 -24.93 3.54
N SER A 220 2.49 -24.17 2.78
CA SER A 220 2.99 -23.26 1.76
C SER A 220 3.78 -22.10 2.35
N MET A 221 3.37 -21.52 3.49
CA MET A 221 4.14 -20.47 4.17
C MET A 221 5.41 -21.03 4.78
N LYS A 222 5.36 -22.24 5.37
CA LYS A 222 6.54 -22.94 5.90
C LYS A 222 7.57 -23.15 4.79
N ARG A 223 7.15 -23.60 3.61
CA ARG A 223 8.02 -23.71 2.43
C ARG A 223 8.60 -22.37 2.01
N ALA A 224 7.80 -21.32 1.92
CA ALA A 224 8.29 -19.97 1.60
C ALA A 224 9.35 -19.49 2.62
N ILE A 225 9.11 -19.71 3.92
CA ILE A 225 10.04 -19.35 5.00
C ILE A 225 11.34 -20.13 4.84
N MET A 226 11.28 -21.44 4.57
CA MET A 226 12.48 -22.25 4.34
C MET A 226 13.28 -21.72 3.15
N ILE A 227 12.64 -21.41 2.02
CA ILE A 227 13.30 -20.85 0.83
C ILE A 227 13.97 -19.51 1.16
N VAL A 228 13.27 -18.60 1.86
CA VAL A 228 13.82 -17.28 2.21
C VAL A 228 14.97 -17.38 3.21
N ILE A 229 14.90 -18.28 4.20
CA ILE A 229 15.96 -18.44 5.20
C ILE A 229 17.22 -19.05 4.60
N HIS A 230 17.10 -20.03 3.69
CA HIS A 230 18.25 -20.72 3.09
C HIS A 230 18.89 -19.91 1.94
N SER A 231 18.15 -19.01 1.30
CA SER A 231 18.72 -18.10 0.30
C SER A 231 19.20 -16.79 0.94
N PRO A 232 20.52 -16.52 0.96
CA PRO A 232 21.05 -15.29 1.57
C PRO A 232 20.54 -14.02 0.88
N ILE A 233 20.30 -14.09 -0.44
CA ILE A 233 19.75 -12.98 -1.23
C ILE A 233 18.32 -12.67 -0.79
N LEU A 234 17.46 -13.69 -0.69
CA LEU A 234 16.06 -13.51 -0.31
C LEU A 234 15.90 -13.07 1.13
N LYS A 235 16.70 -13.62 2.04
CA LYS A 235 16.76 -13.16 3.42
C LYS A 235 17.10 -11.67 3.48
N CYS A 236 18.10 -11.24 2.71
CA CYS A 236 18.50 -9.84 2.64
C CYS A 236 17.39 -8.95 2.08
N ILE A 237 16.79 -9.30 0.93
CA ILE A 237 15.69 -8.53 0.32
C ILE A 237 14.47 -8.43 1.25
N THR A 238 14.16 -9.51 1.98
CA THR A 238 13.06 -9.53 2.96
C THR A 238 13.33 -8.59 4.12
N LEU A 239 14.56 -8.58 4.67
CA LEU A 239 14.98 -7.64 5.71
C LEU A 239 14.95 -6.19 5.22
N ILE A 240 15.42 -5.93 4.00
CA ILE A 240 15.37 -4.59 3.39
C ILE A 240 13.91 -4.13 3.25
N SER A 241 13.03 -5.00 2.75
CA SER A 241 11.60 -4.71 2.61
C SER A 241 10.93 -4.43 3.96
N PHE A 242 11.34 -5.14 5.02
CA PHE A 242 10.88 -4.89 6.38
C PHE A 242 11.27 -3.50 6.86
N PHE A 243 12.57 -3.16 6.86
CA PHE A 243 13.06 -1.89 7.36
C PHE A 243 12.61 -0.69 6.51
N PHE A 244 12.56 -0.86 5.19
CA PHE A 244 11.97 0.13 4.29
C PHE A 244 10.53 0.42 4.66
N LYS A 245 9.69 -0.62 4.80
CA LYS A 245 8.28 -0.41 5.10
C LYS A 245 8.06 0.11 6.51
N LEU A 246 8.90 -0.30 7.47
CA LEU A 246 8.90 0.23 8.85
C LEU A 246 9.16 1.74 8.84
N GLY A 247 10.19 2.19 8.13
CA GLY A 247 10.52 3.62 7.99
C GLY A 247 9.41 4.39 7.27
N MET A 248 9.04 3.99 6.06
CA MET A 248 8.05 4.72 5.26
C MET A 248 6.66 4.76 5.90
N SER A 249 6.19 3.64 6.46
CA SER A 249 4.90 3.61 7.17
C SER A 249 4.89 4.53 8.39
N SER A 250 6.06 4.78 8.99
CA SER A 250 6.17 5.68 10.15
C SER A 250 5.99 7.13 9.75
N ILE A 251 6.54 7.49 8.58
CA ILE A 251 6.35 8.81 7.99
C ILE A 251 4.87 8.99 7.64
N ASP A 252 4.27 8.04 6.91
CA ASP A 252 2.86 8.06 6.51
C ASP A 252 1.91 8.20 7.72
N ALA A 253 2.26 7.60 8.86
CA ALA A 253 1.44 7.63 10.07
C ALA A 253 1.29 9.02 10.71
N VAL A 254 2.32 9.87 10.60
CA VAL A 254 2.39 11.12 11.38
C VAL A 254 2.63 12.36 10.54
N LEU A 255 2.99 12.23 9.26
CA LEU A 255 3.42 13.34 8.40
C LEU A 255 2.44 14.51 8.37
N LEU A 256 1.16 14.25 8.08
CA LEU A 256 0.20 15.34 7.91
C LEU A 256 -0.08 16.07 9.25
N TYR A 257 -0.13 15.33 10.35
CA TYR A 257 -0.28 15.91 11.69
C TYR A 257 0.95 16.72 12.10
N TYR A 258 2.15 16.25 11.75
CA TYR A 258 3.39 16.98 11.96
C TYR A 258 3.42 18.29 11.17
N LEU A 259 3.08 18.27 9.88
CA LEU A 259 3.07 19.47 9.04
C LEU A 259 2.06 20.50 9.57
N LYS A 260 0.91 20.04 10.05
CA LYS A 260 -0.06 20.91 10.74
C LYS A 260 0.51 21.49 12.03
N ALA A 261 1.11 20.67 12.89
CA ALA A 261 1.58 21.10 14.21
C ALA A 261 2.81 22.05 14.14
N VAL A 262 3.72 21.84 13.18
CA VAL A 262 4.95 22.62 13.05
C VAL A 262 4.79 23.85 12.17
N PHE A 263 4.14 23.71 11.02
CA PHE A 263 4.03 24.79 10.02
C PHE A 263 2.64 25.41 9.94
N GLY A 264 1.67 24.92 10.73
CA GLY A 264 0.30 25.41 10.67
C GLY A 264 -0.40 25.06 9.35
N PHE A 265 0.05 23.98 8.68
CA PHE A 265 -0.53 23.59 7.40
C PHE A 265 -2.02 23.31 7.53
N LYS A 266 -2.80 23.99 6.69
CA LYS A 266 -4.22 23.72 6.51
C LYS A 266 -4.39 22.67 5.43
N LYS A 267 -5.58 22.08 5.36
CA LYS A 267 -6.01 21.15 4.32
C LYS A 267 -5.51 21.47 2.91
N ASN A 268 -5.57 22.73 2.45
CA ASN A 268 -5.13 23.07 1.09
C ASN A 268 -3.64 22.80 0.86
N GLN A 269 -2.80 23.06 1.87
CA GLN A 269 -1.34 22.82 1.81
C GLN A 269 -1.02 21.34 2.02
N LEU A 270 -1.76 20.66 2.90
CA LEU A 270 -1.65 19.21 3.07
C LEU A 270 -1.98 18.48 1.76
N SER A 271 -3.03 18.91 1.07
CA SER A 271 -3.40 18.40 -0.26
C SER A 271 -2.31 18.69 -1.30
N GLU A 272 -1.73 19.90 -1.34
CA GLU A 272 -0.62 20.20 -2.26
C GLU A 272 0.58 19.27 -2.06
N VAL A 273 0.96 19.00 -0.80
CA VAL A 273 2.07 18.07 -0.49
C VAL A 273 1.76 16.66 -1.00
N LEU A 274 0.53 16.16 -0.77
CA LEU A 274 0.10 14.86 -1.28
C LEU A 274 0.07 14.82 -2.82
N MET A 275 -0.36 15.90 -3.46
CA MET A 275 -0.32 16.04 -4.93
C MET A 275 1.10 15.97 -5.47
N VAL A 276 2.07 16.63 -4.84
CA VAL A 276 3.47 16.58 -5.29
C VAL A 276 4.00 15.15 -5.24
N VAL A 277 3.72 14.41 -4.17
CA VAL A 277 4.09 12.98 -4.07
C VAL A 277 3.35 12.14 -5.12
N GLY A 278 2.06 12.37 -5.32
CA GLY A 278 1.22 11.64 -6.29
C GLY A 278 1.68 11.85 -7.73
N VAL A 279 1.89 13.11 -8.15
CA VAL A 279 2.44 13.45 -9.47
C VAL A 279 3.82 12.83 -9.64
N GLY A 280 4.66 12.91 -8.60
CA GLY A 280 5.96 12.26 -8.61
C GLY A 280 5.86 10.75 -8.83
N SER A 281 4.90 10.09 -8.19
CA SER A 281 4.64 8.66 -8.36
C SER A 281 4.25 8.29 -9.79
N VAL A 282 3.38 9.08 -10.43
CA VAL A 282 2.95 8.84 -11.82
C VAL A 282 4.11 9.05 -12.79
N VAL A 283 4.84 10.17 -12.67
CA VAL A 283 6.02 10.45 -13.50
C VAL A 283 7.06 9.33 -13.33
N SER A 284 7.27 8.89 -12.09
CA SER A 284 8.18 7.80 -11.75
C SER A 284 7.84 6.51 -12.49
N GLN A 285 6.58 6.07 -12.40
CA GLN A 285 6.14 4.79 -12.96
C GLN A 285 5.99 4.81 -14.49
N MET A 286 5.52 5.92 -15.06
CA MET A 286 5.23 6.02 -16.50
C MET A 286 6.41 6.47 -17.34
N VAL A 287 7.36 7.23 -16.78
CA VAL A 287 8.47 7.83 -17.52
C VAL A 287 9.81 7.34 -16.98
N VAL A 288 10.07 7.54 -15.69
CA VAL A 288 11.40 7.30 -15.10
C VAL A 288 11.75 5.82 -15.12
N LEU A 289 10.82 4.95 -14.72
CA LEU A 289 11.04 3.51 -14.69
C LEU A 289 11.36 2.96 -16.10
N PRO A 290 10.53 3.12 -17.14
CA PRO A 290 10.85 2.58 -18.46
C PRO A 290 12.09 3.21 -19.11
N LEU A 291 12.38 4.50 -18.84
CA LEU A 291 13.53 5.19 -19.42
C LEU A 291 14.85 4.77 -18.77
N ILE A 292 14.89 4.70 -17.44
CA ILE A 292 16.15 4.53 -16.68
C ILE A 292 16.46 3.05 -16.43
N TYR A 293 15.45 2.19 -16.32
CA TYR A 293 15.62 0.76 -16.05
C TYR A 293 16.62 0.04 -16.98
N PRO A 294 16.64 0.24 -18.32
CA PRO A 294 17.61 -0.43 -19.19
C PRO A 294 19.06 0.02 -18.98
N PHE A 295 19.31 1.19 -18.37
CA PHE A 295 20.66 1.74 -18.23
C PHE A 295 21.28 1.50 -16.84
N VAL A 296 20.46 1.51 -15.79
CA VAL A 296 20.95 1.60 -14.40
C VAL A 296 21.03 0.23 -13.72
N GLY A 297 20.30 -0.78 -14.20
CA GLY A 297 20.25 -2.10 -13.59
C GLY A 297 19.48 -2.12 -12.25
N GLU A 298 18.99 -3.30 -11.87
CA GLU A 298 18.02 -3.44 -10.78
C GLU A 298 18.58 -3.05 -9.41
N LYS A 299 19.79 -3.54 -9.08
CA LYS A 299 20.42 -3.27 -7.78
C LYS A 299 20.67 -1.78 -7.56
N LEU A 300 21.12 -1.06 -8.58
CA LEU A 300 21.43 0.36 -8.46
C LEU A 300 20.14 1.19 -8.36
N MET A 301 19.10 0.88 -9.14
CA MET A 301 17.77 1.50 -8.99
C MET A 301 17.22 1.31 -7.57
N PHE A 302 17.38 0.11 -7.02
CA PHE A 302 16.97 -0.23 -5.66
C PHE A 302 17.72 0.60 -4.60
N CYS A 303 19.05 0.74 -4.73
CA CYS A 303 19.85 1.58 -3.82
C CYS A 303 19.52 3.08 -3.97
N ILE A 304 19.31 3.59 -5.18
CA ILE A 304 18.95 4.99 -5.43
C ILE A 304 17.60 5.32 -4.79
N ALA A 305 16.61 4.42 -4.91
CA ALA A 305 15.31 4.59 -4.27
C ALA A 305 15.43 4.63 -2.73
N LEU A 306 16.27 3.78 -2.14
CA LEU A 306 16.56 3.80 -0.69
C LEU A 306 17.25 5.09 -0.25
N LEU A 307 18.25 5.56 -0.99
CA LEU A 307 18.95 6.81 -0.69
C LEU A 307 17.98 8.01 -0.75
N SER A 308 17.11 8.04 -1.77
CA SER A 308 16.05 9.04 -1.86
C SER A 308 15.06 8.96 -0.70
N SER A 309 14.78 7.76 -0.18
CA SER A 309 13.89 7.57 0.97
C SER A 309 14.51 8.11 2.26
N ILE A 310 15.82 7.93 2.43
CA ILE A 310 16.57 8.49 3.57
C ILE A 310 16.54 10.02 3.50
N ALA A 311 16.81 10.60 2.32
CA ALA A 311 16.74 12.04 2.12
C ALA A 311 15.32 12.59 2.37
N TYR A 312 14.27 11.89 1.90
CA TYR A 312 12.87 12.21 2.17
C TYR A 312 12.57 12.26 3.69
N ALA A 313 13.01 11.26 4.45
CA ALA A 313 12.82 11.21 5.89
C ALA A 313 13.60 12.31 6.63
N LEU A 314 14.88 12.52 6.26
CA LEU A 314 15.74 13.52 6.89
C LEU A 314 15.27 14.95 6.62
N LEU A 315 14.85 15.26 5.39
CA LEU A 315 14.34 16.59 5.05
C LEU A 315 13.07 16.93 5.82
N TYR A 316 12.17 15.96 6.04
CA TYR A 316 11.02 16.18 6.92
C TYR A 316 11.44 16.30 8.39
N GLY A 317 12.39 15.49 8.86
CA GLY A 317 12.86 15.54 10.24
C GLY A 317 13.56 16.84 10.63
N LEU A 318 14.27 17.43 9.67
CA LEU A 318 15.06 18.65 9.83
C LEU A 318 14.40 19.87 9.20
N ALA A 319 13.11 19.80 8.83
CA ALA A 319 12.44 20.87 8.13
C ALA A 319 12.42 22.17 8.96
N TRP A 320 13.14 23.19 8.51
CA TRP A 320 13.18 24.52 9.14
C TRP A 320 12.18 25.50 8.54
N ALA A 321 11.67 25.21 7.34
CA ALA A 321 10.76 26.07 6.60
C ALA A 321 9.72 25.26 5.80
N PRO A 322 8.53 25.82 5.54
CA PRO A 322 7.47 25.16 4.76
C PRO A 322 7.90 24.63 3.39
N TRP A 323 8.77 25.35 2.67
CA TRP A 323 9.23 24.93 1.34
C TRP A 323 10.04 23.63 1.38
N VAL A 324 10.70 23.32 2.51
CA VAL A 324 11.46 22.08 2.70
C VAL A 324 10.52 20.86 2.69
N ALA A 325 9.28 21.01 3.15
CA ALA A 325 8.27 19.96 3.05
C ALA A 325 7.94 19.62 1.59
N TYR A 326 7.80 20.64 0.73
CA TYR A 326 7.56 20.45 -0.70
C TYR A 326 8.78 19.89 -1.43
N LEU A 327 9.99 20.32 -1.06
CA LEU A 327 11.23 19.73 -1.57
C LEU A 327 11.34 18.26 -1.16
N SER A 328 11.01 17.92 0.09
CA SER A 328 10.97 16.53 0.53
C SER A 328 9.95 15.74 -0.29
N ALA A 329 8.71 16.24 -0.43
CA ALA A 329 7.67 15.61 -1.23
C ALA A 329 8.10 15.30 -2.68
N SER A 330 8.91 16.15 -3.31
CA SER A 330 9.36 15.94 -4.70
C SER A 330 10.30 14.74 -4.85
N LEU A 331 10.99 14.31 -3.77
CA LEU A 331 11.74 13.05 -3.74
C LEU A 331 10.84 11.81 -3.91
N GLY A 332 9.51 11.98 -3.83
CA GLY A 332 8.49 11.02 -4.26
C GLY A 332 8.73 10.45 -5.65
N VAL A 333 9.28 11.24 -6.58
CA VAL A 333 9.61 10.77 -7.93
C VAL A 333 10.59 9.59 -7.89
N ILE A 334 11.50 9.53 -6.92
CA ILE A 334 12.57 8.55 -6.89
C ILE A 334 12.26 7.43 -5.89
N PHE A 335 11.80 7.74 -4.67
CA PHE A 335 11.59 6.68 -3.66
C PHE A 335 10.48 5.68 -4.05
N VAL A 336 9.50 6.10 -4.86
CA VAL A 336 8.41 5.23 -5.32
C VAL A 336 8.92 4.06 -6.16
N LEU A 337 10.08 4.20 -6.80
CA LEU A 337 10.74 3.15 -7.58
C LEU A 337 11.17 1.95 -6.73
N PHE A 338 11.23 2.09 -5.41
CA PHE A 338 11.59 0.98 -4.51
C PHE A 338 10.68 -0.23 -4.71
N THR A 339 9.36 0.00 -4.82
CA THR A 339 8.38 -1.09 -4.93
C THR A 339 8.61 -1.94 -6.18
N PRO A 340 8.59 -1.41 -7.42
CA PRO A 340 8.85 -2.20 -8.62
C PRO A 340 10.27 -2.79 -8.63
N ALA A 341 11.29 -2.06 -8.16
CA ALA A 341 12.64 -2.59 -8.07
C ALA A 341 12.73 -3.79 -7.10
N SER A 342 12.02 -3.75 -5.97
CA SER A 342 11.95 -4.87 -5.02
C SER A 342 11.31 -6.10 -5.65
N TYR A 343 10.24 -5.93 -6.42
CA TYR A 343 9.57 -7.04 -7.12
C TYR A 343 10.49 -7.65 -8.18
N ALA A 344 11.19 -6.82 -8.96
CA ALA A 344 12.14 -7.27 -9.97
C ALA A 344 13.26 -8.12 -9.33
N MET A 345 13.90 -7.61 -8.28
CA MET A 345 14.96 -8.35 -7.57
C MET A 345 14.50 -9.68 -6.97
N ILE A 346 13.27 -9.74 -6.43
CA ILE A 346 12.70 -11.00 -5.91
C ILE A 346 12.41 -11.97 -7.05
N SER A 347 11.86 -11.48 -8.17
CA SER A 347 11.51 -12.31 -9.32
C SER A 347 12.74 -12.97 -9.97
N GLN A 348 13.88 -12.28 -9.99
CA GLN A 348 15.14 -12.82 -10.49
C GLN A 348 15.78 -13.84 -9.54
N ALA A 349 15.53 -13.75 -8.23
CA ALA A 349 16.16 -14.62 -7.24
C ALA A 349 15.46 -15.97 -7.06
N ILE A 350 14.34 -16.23 -7.74
CA ILE A 350 13.44 -17.37 -7.49
C ILE A 350 12.86 -17.92 -8.80
N SER A 351 12.71 -19.25 -8.87
CA SER A 351 11.96 -19.91 -9.93
C SER A 351 10.48 -19.49 -9.96
N SER A 352 9.88 -19.50 -11.15
CA SER A 352 8.48 -19.08 -11.39
C SER A 352 7.45 -19.85 -10.53
N THR A 353 7.76 -21.09 -10.13
CA THR A 353 6.88 -21.94 -9.32
C THR A 353 6.70 -21.44 -7.87
N ASP A 354 7.70 -20.76 -7.30
CA ASP A 354 7.69 -20.32 -5.90
C ASP A 354 7.57 -18.80 -5.72
N GLN A 355 7.61 -18.01 -6.80
CA GLN A 355 7.51 -16.55 -6.78
C GLN A 355 6.28 -16.06 -5.99
N GLY A 356 5.09 -16.59 -6.26
CA GLY A 356 3.87 -16.17 -5.56
C GLY A 356 3.91 -16.42 -4.05
N LYS A 357 4.55 -17.51 -3.61
CA LYS A 357 4.66 -17.87 -2.19
C LYS A 357 5.63 -16.94 -1.46
N VAL A 358 6.77 -16.62 -2.09
CA VAL A 358 7.77 -15.74 -1.50
C VAL A 358 7.32 -14.28 -1.51
N LEU A 359 6.66 -13.82 -2.58
CA LEU A 359 6.04 -12.49 -2.59
C LEU A 359 4.99 -12.33 -1.49
N ALA A 360 4.15 -13.35 -1.28
CA ALA A 360 3.20 -13.35 -0.18
C ALA A 360 3.89 -13.31 1.21
N LEU A 361 5.02 -14.00 1.38
CA LEU A 361 5.81 -13.95 2.61
C LEU A 361 6.43 -12.56 2.82
N VAL A 362 7.03 -11.97 1.80
CA VAL A 362 7.60 -10.62 1.85
C VAL A 362 6.53 -9.58 2.18
N ASP A 363 5.35 -9.66 1.57
CA ASP A 363 4.25 -8.76 1.89
C ASP A 363 3.67 -9.00 3.28
N GLY A 364 3.72 -10.24 3.80
CA GLY A 364 3.44 -10.56 5.20
C GLY A 364 4.42 -9.88 6.16
N VAL A 365 5.72 -9.92 5.86
CA VAL A 365 6.76 -9.23 6.64
C VAL A 365 6.57 -7.71 6.60
N LYS A 366 6.24 -7.14 5.43
CA LYS A 366 5.87 -5.72 5.32
C LYS A 366 4.63 -5.37 6.16
N ALA A 367 3.66 -6.28 6.29
CA ALA A 367 2.49 -6.07 7.14
C ALA A 367 2.87 -5.98 8.64
N ILE A 368 3.82 -6.81 9.09
CA ILE A 368 4.38 -6.73 10.45
C ILE A 368 5.05 -5.35 10.65
N ALA A 369 5.80 -4.86 9.66
CA ALA A 369 6.41 -3.53 9.72
C ALA A 369 5.36 -2.39 9.80
N ILE A 370 4.27 -2.47 9.03
CA ILE A 370 3.15 -1.51 9.08
C ILE A 370 2.51 -1.50 10.47
N PHE A 371 2.35 -2.67 11.08
CA PHE A 371 1.81 -2.80 12.43
C PHE A 371 2.71 -2.17 13.49
N LEU A 372 4.01 -2.48 13.47
CA LEU A 372 5.00 -2.02 14.45
C LEU A 372 5.28 -0.52 14.38
N SER A 373 5.21 0.04 13.16
CA SER A 373 5.62 1.40 12.88
C SER A 373 4.89 2.46 13.73
N PRO A 374 3.55 2.54 13.75
CA PRO A 374 2.84 3.56 14.52
C PRO A 374 2.94 3.36 16.04
N ILE A 375 3.21 2.14 16.53
CA ILE A 375 3.36 1.84 17.97
C ILE A 375 4.54 2.60 18.55
N GLY A 376 5.68 2.64 17.84
CA GLY A 376 6.84 3.41 18.27
C GLY A 376 6.76 4.88 17.88
N MET A 377 6.32 5.17 16.65
CA MET A 377 6.51 6.49 16.05
C MET A 377 5.42 7.49 16.40
N SER A 378 4.18 7.05 16.64
CA SER A 378 3.10 7.96 17.04
C SER A 378 3.33 8.55 18.44
N PRO A 379 3.68 7.74 19.47
CA PRO A 379 4.05 8.28 20.78
C PRO A 379 5.29 9.16 20.72
N LEU A 380 6.31 8.77 19.95
CA LEU A 380 7.53 9.55 19.81
C LEU A 380 7.24 10.93 19.21
N THR A 381 6.45 10.98 18.14
CA THR A 381 6.04 12.24 17.51
C THR A 381 5.19 13.09 18.46
N ALA A 382 4.25 12.47 19.17
CA ALA A 382 3.43 13.16 20.16
C ALA A 382 4.27 13.77 21.29
N TRP A 383 5.32 13.08 21.75
CA TRP A 383 6.22 13.55 22.80
C TRP A 383 7.08 14.74 22.32
N PHE A 384 7.69 14.65 21.14
CA PHE A 384 8.51 15.73 20.57
C PHE A 384 7.72 16.95 20.08
N LEU A 385 6.41 16.81 19.87
CA LEU A 385 5.49 17.92 19.61
C LEU A 385 4.89 18.54 20.89
N SER A 386 5.10 17.90 22.05
CA SER A 386 4.64 18.40 23.34
C SER A 386 5.62 19.42 23.94
N GLU A 387 5.17 20.16 24.95
CA GLU A 387 6.00 21.09 25.73
C GLU A 387 7.11 20.37 26.53
N ASN A 388 6.98 19.06 26.74
CA ASN A 388 7.89 18.23 27.54
C ASN A 388 9.00 17.57 26.70
N ALA A 389 9.31 18.10 25.51
CA ALA A 389 10.32 17.54 24.64
C ALA A 389 11.72 17.66 25.26
N PRO A 390 12.55 16.59 25.24
CA PRO A 390 13.88 16.60 25.87
C PRO A 390 14.87 17.55 25.18
N PHE A 391 14.67 17.80 23.88
CA PHE A 391 15.43 18.78 23.09
C PHE A 391 14.58 19.30 21.93
N ASN A 392 14.96 20.45 21.39
CA ASN A 392 14.20 21.14 20.35
C ASN A 392 14.40 20.52 18.96
N CYS A 393 13.77 19.37 18.72
CA CYS A 393 13.71 18.73 17.39
C CYS A 393 12.33 18.12 17.17
N LYS A 394 11.37 18.93 16.71
CA LYS A 394 9.97 18.49 16.51
C LYS A 394 9.83 17.33 15.50
N GLY A 395 10.78 17.20 14.57
CA GLY A 395 10.80 16.15 13.54
C GLY A 395 11.65 14.92 13.89
N PHE A 396 12.04 14.75 15.15
CA PHE A 396 12.93 13.65 15.58
C PHE A 396 12.42 12.25 15.18
N SER A 397 11.10 12.03 15.17
CA SER A 397 10.52 10.77 14.73
C SER A 397 10.85 10.42 13.26
N PHE A 398 10.93 11.40 12.36
CA PHE A 398 11.36 11.16 10.99
C PHE A 398 12.86 10.86 10.90
N ILE A 399 13.67 11.42 11.80
CA ILE A 399 15.09 11.06 11.91
C ILE A 399 15.22 9.60 12.35
N CYS A 400 14.43 9.15 13.34
CA CYS A 400 14.38 7.73 13.69
C CYS A 400 13.93 6.84 12.53
N ALA A 401 12.91 7.28 11.77
CA ALA A 401 12.49 6.57 10.56
C ALA A 401 13.61 6.49 9.52
N SER A 402 14.41 7.56 9.36
CA SER A 402 15.57 7.58 8.47
C SER A 402 16.65 6.58 8.88
N LEU A 403 16.86 6.33 10.18
CA LEU A 403 17.79 5.31 10.67
C LEU A 403 17.37 3.90 10.23
N CYS A 404 16.06 3.59 10.28
CA CYS A 404 15.55 2.33 9.73
C CYS A 404 15.85 2.21 8.23
N LEU A 405 15.71 3.30 7.48
CA LEU A 405 16.01 3.33 6.04
C LEU A 405 17.51 3.22 5.75
N VAL A 406 18.38 3.77 6.61
CA VAL A 406 19.84 3.59 6.55
C VAL A 406 20.20 2.13 6.76
N VAL A 407 19.59 1.45 7.75
CA VAL A 407 19.78 0.01 7.96
C VAL A 407 19.39 -0.77 6.69
N ALA A 408 18.26 -0.43 6.08
CA ALA A 408 17.83 -1.02 4.81
C ALA A 408 18.86 -0.79 3.68
N LEU A 409 19.44 0.41 3.56
CA LEU A 409 20.49 0.72 2.60
C LEU A 409 21.79 -0.06 2.87
N CYS A 410 22.19 -0.21 4.12
CA CYS A 410 23.38 -1.00 4.48
C CYS A 410 23.24 -2.46 4.01
N TYR A 411 22.07 -3.08 4.24
CA TYR A 411 21.77 -4.41 3.71
C TYR A 411 21.74 -4.44 2.17
N ALA A 412 21.18 -3.41 1.53
CA ALA A 412 21.16 -3.27 0.07
C ALA A 412 22.57 -3.22 -0.55
N CYS A 413 23.48 -2.47 0.07
CA CYS A 413 24.87 -2.39 -0.34
C CYS A 413 25.60 -3.74 -0.18
N ALA A 414 25.32 -4.45 0.92
CA ALA A 414 25.90 -5.75 1.25
C ALA A 414 25.38 -6.91 0.38
N LEU A 415 24.37 -6.71 -0.47
CA LEU A 415 23.90 -7.76 -1.39
C LEU A 415 25.04 -8.21 -2.34
N PRO A 416 25.30 -9.52 -2.46
CA PRO A 416 26.25 -10.01 -3.46
C PRO A 416 25.77 -9.61 -4.87
N LYS A 417 26.72 -9.33 -5.78
CA LYS A 417 26.38 -9.09 -7.20
C LYS A 417 25.71 -10.37 -7.71
N GLN A 418 24.46 -10.26 -8.18
CA GLN A 418 23.76 -11.39 -8.78
C GLN A 418 24.51 -11.81 -10.05
N VAL A 419 24.90 -13.09 -10.12
CA VAL A 419 25.24 -13.74 -11.38
C VAL A 419 23.91 -14.07 -12.05
N PRO A 420 23.64 -13.61 -13.29
CA PRO A 420 22.39 -13.92 -13.99
C PRO A 420 22.18 -15.43 -14.06
N LEU A 421 20.96 -15.90 -13.74
CA LEU A 421 20.55 -17.31 -13.84
C LEU A 421 20.67 -17.90 -15.26
N GLU A 422 20.84 -17.04 -16.27
CA GLU A 422 20.93 -17.42 -17.69
C GLU A 422 22.22 -18.18 -18.05
N LYS A 423 23.28 -18.13 -17.21
CA LYS A 423 24.51 -18.89 -17.46
C LYS A 423 24.57 -20.28 -16.83
N ALA A 424 23.63 -20.62 -15.95
CA ALA A 424 23.63 -21.93 -15.31
C ALA A 424 22.94 -23.01 -16.16
N SER A 425 21.96 -22.62 -17.00
CA SER A 425 21.21 -23.56 -17.84
C SER A 425 21.93 -23.94 -19.13
N GLU A 426 22.74 -23.06 -19.73
CA GLU A 426 23.51 -23.41 -20.94
C GLU A 426 24.67 -24.38 -20.62
N ASP A 427 25.39 -24.16 -19.50
CA ASP A 427 26.48 -25.03 -19.07
C ASP A 427 26.01 -26.43 -18.57
N GLU A 428 24.76 -26.56 -18.12
CA GLU A 428 24.16 -27.87 -17.77
C GLU A 428 23.62 -28.61 -18.99
N ILE A 429 23.09 -27.90 -20.00
CA ILE A 429 22.62 -28.51 -21.25
C ILE A 429 23.80 -28.98 -22.11
N GLU A 430 24.88 -28.20 -22.23
CA GLU A 430 26.09 -28.63 -22.95
C GLU A 430 26.81 -29.81 -22.26
N ARG A 431 26.76 -29.90 -20.91
CA ARG A 431 27.35 -31.05 -20.19
C ARG A 431 26.54 -32.34 -20.31
N ILE A 432 25.23 -32.25 -20.56
CA ILE A 432 24.37 -33.42 -20.77
C ILE A 432 24.51 -33.93 -22.22
N GLU A 433 24.83 -33.07 -23.19
CA GLU A 433 25.02 -33.47 -24.60
C GLU A 433 26.44 -34.00 -24.90
N ALA A 434 27.46 -33.65 -24.11
CA ALA A 434 28.85 -34.02 -24.39
C ALA A 434 29.26 -35.52 -24.22
N PRO A 435 28.61 -36.40 -23.42
CA PRO A 435 29.06 -37.80 -23.33
C PRO A 435 28.36 -38.76 -24.31
N VAL A 436 27.37 -38.33 -25.09
CA VAL A 436 26.53 -39.26 -25.90
C VAL A 436 27.02 -39.42 -27.35
N LEU A 437 27.99 -38.61 -27.80
CA LEU A 437 28.49 -38.66 -29.19
C LEU A 437 29.86 -39.34 -29.38
N SER A 438 30.43 -39.97 -28.34
CA SER A 438 31.72 -40.70 -28.47
C SER A 438 31.59 -42.24 -28.44
N SER A 439 30.41 -42.79 -28.72
CA SER A 439 30.23 -44.25 -28.86
C SER A 439 29.35 -44.60 -30.07
N GLN A 440 29.90 -44.40 -31.27
CA GLN A 440 29.57 -45.16 -32.48
C GLN A 440 30.84 -45.42 -33.28
#